data_AF-A0A958BP15-F1
#
_entry.id   AF-A0A958BP15-F1
#
_cell.length_a   1.000
_cell.length_b   1.000
_cell.length_c   1.000
_cell.angle_alpha   90.00
_cell.angle_beta   90.00
_cell.angle_gamma   90.00
#
_symmetry.space_group_name_H-M   'P 1'
#
loop_
_entity.id
_entity.type
_entity.pdbx_description
1 polymer ?
#
loop_
_entity_poly.entity_id
_entity_poly.type
_entity_poly.pdbx_seq_one_letter_code
_entity_poly.pdbx_strand_id
1 'polypeptide(L)'
;MPHTVLLVDDDDSIHELLKKALGRTGARVLEAWDGEEALRHMAEQPIDLLLTDLMMPGMDGIALVRTLRETGNKKFPVAVITSMDESVRESLARHLNFAPEGNDHFIQKPFSVAEVSELFSGILSKLQPFDEITESQALKGTLSTLSFLDLIQLLQSAKLTGTLEFDDPESGIIYVDAGKIIGAKCGQSEGRKAFYRMLAWTKGEFRFMKKSSLRTEQTIHAETSTLVMGGLASLDEHHRLLQEMPERLAVNKGPEAFRADLTGSERELLALVAEHGNLYAILDGSAREDLAMLRDLKALLDRSILVPAGD
;
A
#
# COMPACT_ATOMS: atom_id res chain seq x y z
N MET A 1 10.65 15.12 -18.88
CA MET A 1 10.60 16.60 -18.68
C MET A 1 10.44 16.87 -17.19
N PRO A 2 10.86 18.02 -16.64
CA PRO A 2 10.63 18.31 -15.22
C PRO A 2 9.11 18.43 -14.96
N HIS A 3 8.65 17.82 -13.86
CA HIS A 3 7.26 17.93 -13.42
C HIS A 3 6.93 19.37 -13.06
N THR A 4 5.78 19.85 -13.51
CA THR A 4 5.30 21.21 -13.28
C THR A 4 4.31 21.23 -12.12
N VAL A 5 4.67 21.94 -11.05
CA VAL A 5 3.81 22.21 -9.90
C VAL A 5 3.27 23.63 -10.01
N LEU A 6 1.95 23.77 -9.92
CA LEU A 6 1.30 25.07 -9.76
C LEU A 6 1.08 25.32 -8.28
N LEU A 7 1.78 26.31 -7.72
CA LEU A 7 1.65 26.76 -6.35
C LEU A 7 0.74 27.99 -6.31
N VAL A 8 -0.32 27.92 -5.50
CA VAL A 8 -1.32 28.99 -5.35
C VAL A 8 -1.44 29.33 -3.86
N ASP A 9 -0.93 30.49 -3.47
CA ASP A 9 -0.97 31.02 -2.10
C ASP A 9 -0.81 32.55 -2.20
N ASP A 10 -1.45 33.33 -1.33
CA ASP A 10 -1.33 34.80 -1.33
C ASP A 10 -0.13 35.30 -0.51
N ASP A 11 0.60 34.41 0.18
CA ASP A 11 1.79 34.73 0.97
C ASP A 11 3.09 34.48 0.19
N ASP A 12 3.82 35.56 -0.15
CA ASP A 12 5.13 35.52 -0.79
C ASP A 12 6.15 34.64 -0.04
N SER A 13 6.03 34.53 1.28
CA SER A 13 6.92 33.71 2.11
C SER A 13 6.73 32.21 1.82
N ILE A 14 5.50 31.80 1.52
CA ILE A 14 5.16 30.43 1.14
C ILE A 14 5.72 30.12 -0.25
N HIS A 15 5.59 31.05 -1.20
CA HIS A 15 6.21 30.94 -2.53
C HIS A 15 7.72 30.73 -2.44
N GLU A 16 8.43 31.61 -1.73
CA GLU A 16 9.88 31.50 -1.55
C GLU A 16 10.31 30.18 -0.90
N LEU A 17 9.58 29.76 0.14
CA LEU A 17 9.85 28.51 0.86
C LEU A 17 9.67 27.29 -0.04
N LEU A 18 8.52 27.18 -0.70
CA LEU A 18 8.11 26.00 -1.45
C LEU A 18 8.78 25.92 -2.81
N LYS A 19 9.02 27.05 -3.48
CA LYS A 19 9.83 27.11 -4.71
C LYS A 19 11.23 26.58 -4.47
N LYS A 20 11.85 26.97 -3.35
CA LYS A 20 13.19 26.47 -2.97
C LYS A 20 13.16 25.00 -2.59
N ALA A 21 12.12 24.55 -1.89
CA ALA A 21 11.94 23.15 -1.50
C ALA A 21 11.78 22.23 -2.73
N LEU A 22 10.79 22.52 -3.57
CA LEU A 22 10.43 21.72 -4.74
C LEU A 22 11.44 21.90 -5.89
N GLY A 23 12.09 23.06 -6.00
CA GLY A 23 13.19 23.24 -6.95
C GLY A 23 14.35 22.26 -6.72
N ARG A 24 14.62 21.88 -5.46
CA ARG A 24 15.65 20.87 -5.13
C ARG A 24 15.29 19.46 -5.60
N THR A 25 14.00 19.18 -5.80
CA THR A 25 13.54 17.88 -6.35
C THR A 25 13.53 17.87 -7.87
N GLY A 26 13.97 18.96 -8.54
CA GLY A 26 13.98 19.09 -10.00
C GLY A 26 12.62 19.48 -10.59
N ALA A 27 11.64 19.84 -9.75
CA ALA A 27 10.34 20.31 -10.20
C ALA A 27 10.44 21.75 -10.75
N ARG A 28 9.61 22.05 -11.74
CA ARG A 28 9.35 23.41 -12.17
C ARG A 28 8.15 23.95 -11.40
N VAL A 29 8.37 24.98 -10.58
CA VAL A 29 7.30 25.63 -9.82
C VAL A 29 6.80 26.83 -10.61
N LEU A 30 5.50 26.86 -10.86
CA LEU A 30 4.74 28.00 -11.33
C LEU A 30 4.03 28.61 -10.14
N GLU A 31 4.11 29.92 -10.02
CA GLU A 31 3.56 30.67 -8.90
C GLU A 31 2.30 31.37 -9.38
N ALA A 32 1.25 31.32 -8.58
CA ALA A 32 0.04 32.10 -8.73
C ALA A 32 -0.35 32.67 -7.35
N TRP A 33 -0.83 33.90 -7.33
CA TRP A 33 -1.23 34.57 -6.09
C TRP A 33 -2.75 34.52 -5.86
N ASP A 34 -3.51 34.05 -6.84
CA ASP A 34 -4.95 33.87 -6.75
C ASP A 34 -5.47 32.74 -7.67
N GLY A 35 -6.73 32.35 -7.47
CA GLY A 35 -7.37 31.32 -8.28
C GLY A 35 -7.54 31.68 -9.76
N GLU A 36 -7.62 32.96 -10.12
CA GLU A 36 -7.76 33.36 -11.52
C GLU A 36 -6.44 33.20 -12.29
N GLU A 37 -5.33 33.58 -11.67
CA GLU A 37 -3.98 33.35 -12.18
C GLU A 37 -3.67 31.86 -12.32
N ALA A 38 -4.08 31.07 -11.34
CA ALA A 38 -3.96 29.62 -11.40
C ALA A 38 -4.70 29.05 -12.62
N LEU A 39 -5.95 29.47 -12.86
CA LEU A 39 -6.72 29.05 -14.04
C LEU A 39 -6.08 29.49 -15.35
N ARG A 40 -5.49 30.70 -15.41
CA ARG A 40 -4.73 31.16 -16.60
C ARG A 40 -3.54 30.23 -16.88
N HIS A 41 -2.74 29.93 -15.88
CA HIS A 41 -1.60 29.01 -16.04
C HIS A 41 -2.04 27.61 -16.49
N MET A 42 -3.13 27.08 -15.94
CA MET A 42 -3.67 25.78 -16.34
C MET A 42 -4.21 25.75 -17.77
N ALA A 43 -4.64 26.89 -18.31
CA ALA A 43 -5.07 27.01 -19.70
C ALA A 43 -3.90 27.10 -20.70
N GLU A 44 -2.75 27.64 -20.26
CA GLU A 44 -1.59 27.89 -21.11
C GLU A 44 -0.64 26.70 -21.23
N GLN A 45 -0.55 25.86 -20.19
CA GLN A 45 0.44 24.78 -20.13
C GLN A 45 -0.02 23.62 -19.23
N PRO A 46 0.47 22.39 -19.49
CA PRO A 46 0.17 21.26 -18.64
C PRO A 46 0.77 21.45 -17.24
N ILE A 47 -0.04 21.14 -16.23
CA ILE A 47 0.32 21.09 -14.82
C ILE A 47 0.22 19.64 -14.37
N ASP A 48 1.14 19.19 -13.52
CA ASP A 48 1.15 17.82 -12.99
C ASP A 48 0.56 17.75 -11.57
N LEU A 49 0.71 18.83 -10.78
CA LEU A 49 0.17 18.96 -9.43
C LEU A 49 -0.27 20.41 -9.16
N LEU A 50 -1.46 20.58 -8.58
CA LEU A 50 -1.86 21.83 -7.93
C LEU A 50 -1.59 21.74 -6.43
N LEU A 51 -0.85 22.71 -5.90
CA LEU A 51 -0.66 22.94 -4.47
C LEU A 51 -1.31 24.29 -4.13
N THR A 52 -2.42 24.28 -3.38
CA THR A 52 -3.24 25.50 -3.18
C THR A 52 -3.57 25.74 -1.71
N ASP A 53 -3.51 26.99 -1.25
CA ASP A 53 -4.25 27.41 -0.05
C ASP A 53 -5.75 27.44 -0.37
N LEU A 54 -6.58 27.13 0.62
CA LEU A 54 -8.03 27.31 0.54
C LEU A 54 -8.46 28.74 0.84
N MET A 55 -7.72 29.45 1.68
CA MET A 55 -8.15 30.72 2.25
C MET A 55 -7.32 31.85 1.63
N MET A 56 -7.75 32.33 0.46
CA MET A 56 -7.12 33.46 -0.24
C MET A 56 -8.14 34.58 -0.48
N PRO A 57 -7.72 35.85 -0.56
CA PRO A 57 -8.56 36.94 -1.01
C PRO A 57 -9.03 36.75 -2.47
N GLY A 58 -10.30 37.06 -2.75
CA GLY A 58 -10.85 36.96 -4.11
C GLY A 58 -11.33 35.56 -4.45
N MET A 59 -10.80 34.96 -5.52
CA MET A 59 -11.11 33.57 -5.88
C MET A 59 -10.33 32.63 -4.96
N ASP A 60 -11.04 32.02 -4.02
CA ASP A 60 -10.46 31.12 -3.03
C ASP A 60 -10.11 29.73 -3.62
N GLY A 61 -9.27 28.97 -2.90
CA GLY A 61 -8.84 27.65 -3.36
C GLY A 61 -9.98 26.64 -3.46
N ILE A 62 -11.06 26.83 -2.70
CA ILE A 62 -12.26 26.00 -2.77
C ILE A 62 -12.93 26.17 -4.15
N ALA A 63 -13.13 27.42 -4.59
CA ALA A 63 -13.68 27.73 -5.91
C ALA A 63 -12.79 27.22 -7.04
N LEU A 64 -11.47 27.33 -6.89
CA LEU A 64 -10.50 26.83 -7.87
C LEU A 64 -10.62 25.32 -8.06
N VAL A 65 -10.56 24.58 -6.95
CA VAL A 65 -10.66 23.12 -6.95
C VAL A 65 -12.02 22.66 -7.47
N ARG A 66 -13.12 23.32 -7.07
CA ARG A 66 -14.45 22.99 -7.59
C ARG A 66 -14.51 23.16 -9.12
N THR A 67 -13.99 24.27 -9.63
CA THR A 67 -13.94 24.54 -11.08
C THR A 67 -13.14 23.48 -11.83
N LEU A 68 -12.00 23.05 -11.28
CA LEU A 68 -11.19 21.94 -11.82
C LEU A 68 -11.95 20.61 -11.88
N ARG A 69 -12.76 20.31 -10.85
CA ARG A 69 -13.53 19.06 -10.79
C ARG A 69 -14.73 19.07 -11.73
N GLU A 70 -15.37 20.24 -11.90
CA GLU A 70 -16.50 20.43 -12.83
C GLU A 70 -16.09 20.36 -14.30
N THR A 71 -14.89 20.85 -14.62
CA THR A 71 -14.33 20.85 -16.00
C THR A 71 -13.84 19.48 -16.47
N GLY A 72 -14.02 18.43 -15.67
CA GLY A 72 -13.85 17.03 -16.08
C GLY A 72 -12.53 16.38 -15.69
N ASN A 73 -11.59 17.12 -15.10
CA ASN A 73 -10.30 16.57 -14.66
C ASN A 73 -10.37 16.01 -13.22
N LYS A 74 -11.27 15.03 -13.02
CA LYS A 74 -11.56 14.46 -11.69
C LYS A 74 -10.39 13.70 -11.06
N LYS A 75 -9.38 13.32 -11.84
CA LYS A 75 -8.18 12.58 -11.38
C LYS A 75 -6.95 13.47 -11.24
N PHE A 76 -7.08 14.77 -11.53
CA PHE A 76 -5.98 15.71 -11.41
C PHE A 76 -5.53 15.83 -9.94
N PRO A 77 -4.25 15.62 -9.64
CA PRO A 77 -3.72 15.71 -8.28
C PRO A 77 -3.88 17.10 -7.69
N VAL A 78 -4.45 17.16 -6.49
CA VAL A 78 -4.60 18.40 -5.74
C VAL A 78 -4.09 18.18 -4.32
N ALA A 79 -3.14 19.01 -3.91
CA ALA A 79 -2.69 19.11 -2.53
C ALA A 79 -3.17 20.45 -1.96
N VAL A 80 -3.92 20.36 -0.88
CA VAL A 80 -4.51 21.53 -0.21
C VAL A 80 -3.70 21.86 1.02
N ILE A 81 -3.17 23.08 1.10
CA ILE A 81 -2.53 23.59 2.31
C ILE A 81 -3.58 24.37 3.10
N THR A 82 -3.79 24.03 4.38
CA THR A 82 -4.85 24.67 5.17
C THR A 82 -4.54 24.78 6.66
N SER A 83 -5.05 25.84 7.29
CA SER A 83 -5.06 26.01 8.75
C SER A 83 -6.35 25.49 9.41
N MET A 84 -7.24 24.85 8.65
CA MET A 84 -8.53 24.37 9.15
C MET A 84 -8.40 23.14 10.05
N ASP A 85 -9.32 23.02 11.01
CA ASP A 85 -9.45 21.84 11.85
C ASP A 85 -9.91 20.60 11.08
N GLU A 86 -9.57 19.42 11.60
CA GLU A 86 -9.84 18.11 11.00
C GLU A 86 -11.32 17.89 10.64
N SER A 87 -12.24 18.29 11.51
CA SER A 87 -13.69 18.11 11.28
C SER A 87 -14.22 18.93 10.10
N VAL A 88 -13.63 20.12 9.86
CA VAL A 88 -13.96 20.97 8.73
C VAL A 88 -13.39 20.38 7.44
N ARG A 89 -12.16 19.84 7.52
CA ARG A 89 -11.46 19.16 6.42
C ARG A 89 -12.25 17.99 5.87
N GLU A 90 -12.77 17.10 6.72
CA GLU A 90 -13.58 15.95 6.28
C GLU A 90 -14.89 16.37 5.58
N SER A 91 -15.53 17.42 6.08
CA SER A 91 -16.74 17.98 5.45
C SER A 91 -16.44 18.59 4.09
N LEU A 92 -15.31 19.30 3.99
CA LEU A 92 -14.88 19.94 2.75
C LEU A 92 -14.42 18.93 1.70
N ALA A 93 -13.69 17.88 2.11
CA ALA A 93 -13.29 16.79 1.23
C ALA A 93 -14.50 16.18 0.51
N ARG A 94 -15.60 15.94 1.23
CA ARG A 94 -16.85 15.46 0.62
C ARG A 94 -17.46 16.47 -0.35
N HIS A 95 -17.47 17.76 0.00
CA HIS A 95 -18.01 18.81 -0.89
C HIS A 95 -17.18 18.99 -2.16
N LEU A 96 -15.87 18.81 -2.09
CA LEU A 96 -14.95 18.95 -3.23
C LEU A 96 -14.79 17.65 -4.03
N ASN A 97 -15.54 16.60 -3.69
CA ASN A 97 -15.40 15.25 -4.26
C ASN A 97 -13.95 14.72 -4.20
N PHE A 98 -13.26 14.97 -3.08
CA PHE A 98 -11.96 14.36 -2.83
C PHE A 98 -12.16 12.86 -2.70
N ALA A 99 -11.50 12.11 -3.56
CA ALA A 99 -11.49 10.66 -3.47
C ALA A 99 -10.34 10.27 -2.53
N PRO A 100 -10.61 9.56 -1.41
CA PRO A 100 -9.55 9.00 -0.57
C PRO A 100 -8.61 8.05 -1.35
N GLU A 101 -9.14 7.50 -2.44
CA GLU A 101 -8.49 6.56 -3.35
C GLU A 101 -7.76 7.29 -4.52
N GLY A 102 -7.81 8.63 -4.52
CA GLY A 102 -7.24 9.50 -5.55
C GLY A 102 -5.90 10.11 -5.15
N ASN A 103 -5.43 11.07 -5.95
CA ASN A 103 -4.19 11.83 -5.73
C ASN A 103 -4.45 13.13 -4.95
N ASP A 104 -5.44 13.12 -4.06
CA ASP A 104 -5.91 14.30 -3.34
C ASP A 104 -5.41 14.27 -1.90
N HIS A 105 -4.77 15.36 -1.47
CA HIS A 105 -4.08 15.42 -0.18
C HIS A 105 -4.35 16.73 0.54
N PHE A 106 -4.22 16.69 1.88
CA PHE A 106 -4.24 17.88 2.72
C PHE A 106 -2.91 17.99 3.48
N ILE A 107 -2.44 19.22 3.64
CA ILE A 107 -1.26 19.60 4.41
C ILE A 107 -1.73 20.62 5.44
N GLN A 108 -1.49 20.36 6.72
CA GLN A 108 -1.92 21.25 7.79
C GLN A 108 -0.84 22.30 8.09
N LYS A 109 -1.22 23.59 8.14
CA LYS A 109 -0.35 24.66 8.63
C LYS A 109 -0.28 24.58 10.18
N PRO A 110 0.91 24.70 10.80
CA PRO A 110 2.22 24.86 10.18
C PRO A 110 2.77 23.52 9.65
N PHE A 111 3.36 23.54 8.46
CA PHE A 111 3.95 22.36 7.81
C PHE A 111 5.48 22.49 7.72
N SER A 112 6.14 21.36 7.49
CA SER A 112 7.58 21.33 7.24
C SER A 112 7.92 21.18 5.75
N VAL A 113 9.11 21.62 5.36
CA VAL A 113 9.63 21.39 4.00
C VAL A 113 9.72 19.89 3.66
N ALA A 114 10.04 19.06 4.66
CA ALA A 114 10.13 17.61 4.49
C ALA A 114 8.77 17.00 4.14
N GLU A 115 7.72 17.40 4.86
CA GLU A 115 6.34 16.94 4.64
C GLU A 115 5.84 17.24 3.22
N VAL A 116 6.05 18.47 2.74
CA VAL A 116 5.66 18.85 1.36
C VAL A 116 6.48 18.09 0.32
N SER A 117 7.77 17.88 0.57
CA SER A 117 8.65 17.13 -0.35
C SER A 117 8.28 15.65 -0.43
N GLU A 118 7.90 15.05 0.69
CA GLU A 118 7.46 13.65 0.77
C GLU A 118 6.13 13.45 0.03
N LEU A 119 5.16 14.34 0.27
CA LEU A 119 3.89 14.36 -0.46
C LEU A 119 4.10 14.52 -1.96
N PHE A 120 4.95 15.47 -2.37
CA PHE A 120 5.27 15.68 -3.77
C PHE A 120 5.85 14.42 -4.41
N SER A 121 6.83 13.79 -3.75
CA SER A 121 7.45 12.55 -4.23
C SER A 121 6.44 11.40 -4.32
N GLY A 122 5.55 11.28 -3.33
CA GLY A 122 4.47 10.29 -3.32
C GLY A 122 3.50 10.47 -4.49
N ILE A 123 3.05 11.70 -4.74
CA ILE A 123 2.16 12.01 -5.87
C ILE A 123 2.86 11.73 -7.21
N LEU A 124 4.11 12.19 -7.38
CA LEU A 124 4.85 11.96 -8.62
C LEU A 124 5.03 10.48 -8.94
N SER A 125 5.28 9.64 -7.93
CA SER A 125 5.42 8.20 -8.12
C SER A 125 4.14 7.56 -8.72
N LYS A 126 2.98 8.16 -8.47
CA LYS A 126 1.68 7.74 -9.02
C LYS A 126 1.38 8.34 -10.39
N LEU A 127 2.00 9.48 -10.73
CA LEU A 127 1.76 10.23 -11.97
C LEU A 127 2.68 9.86 -13.13
N GLN A 128 3.84 9.27 -12.88
CA GLN A 128 4.70 8.85 -13.98
C GLN A 128 4.12 7.61 -14.68
N PRO A 129 3.92 7.65 -16.02
CA PRO A 129 3.85 6.42 -16.80
C PRO A 129 5.17 5.67 -16.57
N PHE A 130 5.06 4.46 -16.04
CA PHE A 130 6.15 3.55 -15.68
C PHE A 130 7.05 3.10 -16.85
N ASP A 131 6.86 3.66 -18.03
CA ASP A 131 7.53 3.27 -19.27
C ASP A 131 9.02 3.67 -19.31
N GLU A 132 9.46 4.67 -18.53
CA GLU A 132 10.85 5.14 -18.52
C GLU A 132 11.78 4.41 -17.51
N ILE A 133 11.28 3.40 -16.78
CA ILE A 133 12.18 2.51 -16.03
C ILE A 133 13.00 1.70 -17.04
N THR A 134 14.24 2.13 -17.26
CA THR A 134 15.27 1.37 -17.98
C THR A 134 15.79 0.24 -17.08
N GLU A 135 16.37 -0.83 -17.64
CA GLU A 135 16.92 -1.96 -16.86
C GLU A 135 17.94 -1.53 -15.77
N SER A 136 18.48 -0.32 -15.88
CA SER A 136 19.50 0.28 -14.99
C SER A 136 18.95 1.17 -13.87
N GLN A 137 17.68 1.57 -13.88
CA GLN A 137 17.06 2.34 -12.79
C GLN A 137 16.09 1.45 -12.01
N ALA A 138 16.39 1.20 -10.74
CA ALA A 138 15.48 0.52 -9.85
C ALA A 138 14.44 1.50 -9.32
N LEU A 139 13.15 1.17 -9.40
CA LEU A 139 12.13 1.90 -8.62
C LEU A 139 12.42 1.65 -7.15
N LYS A 140 12.48 2.68 -6.31
CA LYS A 140 12.69 2.52 -4.86
C LYS A 140 11.73 3.41 -4.10
N GLY A 141 11.34 2.97 -2.91
CA GLY A 141 10.48 3.75 -2.03
C GLY A 141 10.21 3.00 -0.72
N THR A 142 9.19 3.44 0.01
CA THR A 142 8.78 2.82 1.27
C THR A 142 7.30 2.45 1.25
N LEU A 143 6.92 1.41 1.99
CA LEU A 143 5.53 0.98 2.13
C LEU A 143 4.65 1.98 2.89
N SER A 144 5.26 2.93 3.63
CA SER A 144 4.56 4.05 4.25
C SER A 144 4.13 5.12 3.25
N THR A 145 4.84 5.24 2.12
CA THR A 145 4.54 6.21 1.06
C THR A 145 3.68 5.62 -0.05
N LEU A 146 3.89 4.34 -0.37
CA LEU A 146 3.12 3.62 -1.38
C LEU A 146 2.76 2.23 -0.85
N SER A 147 1.47 1.94 -0.68
CA SER A 147 1.04 0.68 -0.07
C SER A 147 1.42 -0.52 -0.93
N PHE A 148 1.53 -1.70 -0.30
CA PHE A 148 1.80 -2.94 -1.03
C PHE A 148 0.75 -3.19 -2.12
N LEU A 149 -0.53 -2.89 -1.84
CA LEU A 149 -1.61 -3.04 -2.82
C LEU A 149 -1.43 -2.10 -4.02
N ASP A 150 -1.10 -0.83 -3.76
CA ASP A 150 -0.85 0.13 -4.82
C ASP A 150 0.33 -0.30 -5.70
N LEU A 151 1.40 -0.84 -5.10
CA LEU A 151 2.53 -1.41 -5.83
C LEU A 151 2.10 -2.54 -6.76
N ILE A 152 1.32 -3.49 -6.28
CA ILE A 152 0.83 -4.61 -7.11
C ILE A 152 -0.05 -4.09 -8.26
N GLN A 153 -0.97 -3.17 -7.97
CA GLN A 153 -1.87 -2.59 -8.97
C GLN A 153 -1.08 -1.81 -10.05
N LEU A 154 -0.07 -1.08 -9.61
CA LEU A 154 0.82 -0.30 -10.46
C LEU A 154 1.62 -1.21 -11.40
N LEU A 155 2.27 -2.25 -10.87
CA LEU A 155 3.03 -3.21 -11.69
C LEU A 155 2.13 -3.93 -12.69
N GLN A 156 0.89 -4.24 -12.30
CA GLN A 156 -0.13 -4.83 -13.17
C GLN A 156 -0.52 -3.89 -14.31
N SER A 157 -0.82 -2.62 -13.99
CA SER A 157 -1.25 -1.62 -14.99
C SER A 157 -0.16 -1.32 -16.03
N ALA A 158 1.09 -1.24 -15.57
CA ALA A 158 2.26 -0.98 -16.39
C ALA A 158 2.78 -2.23 -17.13
N LYS A 159 2.18 -3.41 -16.88
CA LYS A 159 2.59 -4.70 -17.46
C LYS A 159 4.09 -4.96 -17.33
N LEU A 160 4.68 -4.63 -16.20
CA LEU A 160 6.12 -4.75 -16.00
C LEU A 160 6.53 -6.21 -15.75
N THR A 161 7.71 -6.58 -16.27
CA THR A 161 8.40 -7.83 -15.91
C THR A 161 9.61 -7.49 -15.04
N GLY A 162 9.78 -8.20 -13.92
CA GLY A 162 10.87 -7.94 -12.99
C GLY A 162 10.67 -8.55 -11.61
N THR A 163 11.46 -8.05 -10.66
CA THR A 163 11.47 -8.51 -9.28
C THR A 163 11.24 -7.31 -8.37
N LEU A 164 10.21 -7.38 -7.53
CA LEU A 164 9.96 -6.41 -6.46
C LEU A 164 10.51 -7.01 -5.17
N GLU A 165 11.57 -6.41 -4.65
CA GLU A 165 12.25 -6.81 -3.43
C GLU A 165 11.83 -5.87 -2.30
N PHE A 166 11.65 -6.43 -1.11
CA PHE A 166 11.34 -5.72 0.13
C PHE A 166 12.43 -6.02 1.14
N ASP A 167 12.76 -5.03 1.95
CA ASP A 167 13.71 -5.16 3.05
C ASP A 167 13.32 -4.24 4.21
N ASP A 168 13.81 -4.55 5.42
CA ASP A 168 13.60 -3.82 6.69
C ASP A 168 12.13 -3.47 7.03
N PRO A 169 11.47 -4.07 8.05
CA PRO A 169 12.01 -5.04 9.00
C PRO A 169 11.98 -6.48 8.48
N GLU A 170 11.15 -6.76 7.47
CA GLU A 170 10.96 -8.09 6.90
C GLU A 170 11.41 -8.11 5.43
N SER A 171 12.24 -9.07 5.07
CA SER A 171 12.69 -9.23 3.70
C SER A 171 11.73 -10.10 2.89
N GLY A 172 11.47 -9.70 1.66
CA GLY A 172 10.49 -10.35 0.79
C GLY A 172 10.77 -10.14 -0.68
N ILE A 173 10.27 -11.04 -1.52
CA ILE A 173 10.41 -10.94 -2.97
C ILE A 173 9.08 -11.29 -3.65
N ILE A 174 8.68 -10.47 -4.61
CA ILE A 174 7.59 -10.72 -5.56
C ILE A 174 8.16 -10.81 -6.97
N TYR A 175 7.76 -11.85 -7.69
CA TYR A 175 8.11 -12.08 -9.09
C TYR A 175 6.94 -11.67 -9.98
N VAL A 176 7.20 -10.75 -10.91
CA VAL A 176 6.18 -10.19 -11.79
C VAL A 176 6.56 -10.43 -13.24
N ASP A 177 5.63 -11.00 -14.02
CA ASP A 177 5.79 -11.19 -15.46
C ASP A 177 4.64 -10.56 -16.22
N ALA A 178 4.94 -9.56 -17.05
CA ALA A 178 3.97 -8.77 -17.80
C ALA A 178 2.82 -8.22 -16.93
N GLY A 179 3.13 -7.81 -15.70
CA GLY A 179 2.17 -7.34 -14.70
C GLY A 179 1.43 -8.44 -13.93
N LYS A 180 1.63 -9.71 -14.28
CA LYS A 180 1.07 -10.85 -13.53
C LYS A 180 2.00 -11.25 -12.40
N ILE A 181 1.45 -11.48 -11.21
CA ILE A 181 2.22 -12.02 -10.08
C ILE A 181 2.37 -13.52 -10.27
N ILE A 182 3.59 -13.97 -10.51
CA ILE A 182 3.90 -15.38 -10.80
C ILE A 182 4.53 -16.10 -9.60
N GLY A 183 4.98 -15.36 -8.58
CA GLY A 183 5.53 -15.94 -7.37
C GLY A 183 5.78 -14.91 -6.28
N ALA A 184 5.88 -15.38 -5.04
CA ALA A 184 6.18 -14.58 -3.86
C ALA A 184 7.01 -15.40 -2.87
N LYS A 185 7.87 -14.75 -2.08
CA LYS A 185 8.68 -15.36 -1.01
C LYS A 185 8.89 -14.39 0.15
N CYS A 186 8.56 -14.78 1.38
CA CYS A 186 8.94 -14.07 2.60
C CYS A 186 9.26 -15.08 3.70
N GLY A 187 10.36 -14.86 4.44
CA GLY A 187 10.85 -15.83 5.41
C GLY A 187 10.98 -17.24 4.80
N GLN A 188 10.31 -18.22 5.39
CA GLN A 188 10.23 -19.61 4.90
C GLN A 188 9.02 -19.88 3.99
N SER A 189 8.15 -18.88 3.78
CA SER A 189 6.95 -19.03 2.98
C SER A 189 7.20 -18.71 1.51
N GLU A 190 6.48 -19.41 0.64
CA GLU A 190 6.46 -19.14 -0.80
C GLU A 190 5.03 -19.19 -1.38
N GLY A 191 4.88 -18.71 -2.62
CA GLY A 191 3.62 -18.74 -3.35
C GLY A 191 2.54 -17.87 -2.70
N ARG A 192 1.29 -18.35 -2.72
CA ARG A 192 0.13 -17.59 -2.22
C ARG A 192 0.25 -17.22 -0.75
N LYS A 193 0.78 -18.12 0.08
CA LYS A 193 1.02 -17.88 1.51
C LYS A 193 1.92 -16.68 1.74
N ALA A 194 3.07 -16.64 1.07
CA ALA A 194 4.00 -15.51 1.18
C ALA A 194 3.32 -14.21 0.74
N PHE A 195 2.61 -14.23 -0.39
CA PHE A 195 1.88 -13.06 -0.88
C PHE A 195 0.85 -12.55 0.14
N TYR A 196 0.08 -13.45 0.77
CA TYR A 196 -0.93 -13.07 1.76
C TYR A 196 -0.35 -12.48 3.03
N ARG A 197 0.81 -12.99 3.49
CA ARG A 197 1.53 -12.39 4.62
C ARG A 197 2.00 -10.98 4.29
N MET A 198 2.56 -10.78 3.10
CA MET A 198 3.03 -9.45 2.66
C MET A 198 1.91 -8.42 2.52
N LEU A 199 0.66 -8.82 2.27
CA LEU A 199 -0.47 -7.89 2.25
C LEU A 199 -0.69 -7.17 3.59
N ALA A 200 -0.24 -7.77 4.69
CA ALA A 200 -0.32 -7.17 6.02
C ALA A 200 0.79 -6.13 6.28
N TRP A 201 1.81 -6.04 5.42
CA TRP A 201 2.93 -5.14 5.62
C TRP A 201 2.54 -3.68 5.36
N THR A 202 2.79 -2.84 6.35
CA THR A 202 2.51 -1.39 6.31
C THR A 202 3.77 -0.53 6.36
N LYS A 203 4.94 -1.17 6.53
CA LYS A 203 6.24 -0.52 6.65
C LYS A 203 7.29 -1.36 5.91
N GLY A 204 8.30 -0.65 5.44
CA GLY A 204 9.54 -1.22 4.92
C GLY A 204 9.96 -0.63 3.59
N GLU A 205 11.21 -0.88 3.21
CA GLU A 205 11.77 -0.40 1.97
C GLU A 205 11.44 -1.37 0.83
N PHE A 206 11.20 -0.85 -0.36
CA PHE A 206 11.03 -1.68 -1.54
C PHE A 206 11.91 -1.22 -2.68
N ARG A 207 12.21 -2.16 -3.58
CA ARG A 207 12.93 -1.93 -4.81
C ARG A 207 12.38 -2.81 -5.94
N PHE A 208 11.98 -2.21 -7.05
CA PHE A 208 11.68 -2.96 -8.27
C PHE A 208 12.88 -2.97 -9.22
N MET A 209 13.33 -4.16 -9.59
CA MET A 209 14.33 -4.41 -10.61
C MET A 209 13.65 -4.92 -11.88
N LYS A 210 13.55 -4.08 -12.91
CA LYS A 210 13.01 -4.48 -14.21
C LYS A 210 13.91 -5.51 -14.88
N LYS A 211 13.31 -6.51 -15.52
CA LYS A 211 14.01 -7.54 -16.28
C LYS A 211 13.31 -7.77 -17.61
N SER A 212 14.10 -8.02 -18.65
CA SER A 212 13.58 -8.43 -19.97
C SER A 212 12.90 -9.80 -19.95
N SER A 213 13.29 -10.69 -19.03
CA SER A 213 12.60 -11.97 -18.77
C SER A 213 12.89 -12.48 -17.37
N LEU A 214 11.99 -13.27 -16.80
CA LEU A 214 12.20 -13.99 -15.56
C LEU A 214 12.55 -15.45 -15.82
N ARG A 215 13.63 -15.92 -15.19
CA ARG A 215 14.01 -17.34 -15.13
C ARG A 215 13.70 -17.89 -13.74
N THR A 216 12.43 -17.92 -13.39
CA THR A 216 11.96 -18.45 -12.12
C THR A 216 10.75 -19.36 -12.36
N GLU A 217 10.55 -20.32 -11.47
CA GLU A 217 9.37 -21.19 -11.52
C GLU A 217 8.14 -20.43 -11.05
N GLN A 218 7.04 -20.59 -11.77
CA GLN A 218 5.78 -19.98 -11.39
C GLN A 218 5.17 -20.75 -10.21
N THR A 219 5.13 -20.14 -9.05
CA THR A 219 4.52 -20.70 -7.83
C THR A 219 3.11 -20.18 -7.56
N ILE A 220 2.67 -19.15 -8.31
CA ILE A 220 1.31 -18.60 -8.25
C ILE A 220 0.70 -18.65 -9.65
N HIS A 221 -0.36 -19.45 -9.81
CA HIS A 221 -1.04 -19.64 -11.10
C HIS A 221 -2.32 -18.80 -11.25
N ALA A 222 -2.85 -18.27 -10.15
CA ALA A 222 -4.06 -17.44 -10.15
C ALA A 222 -3.83 -16.11 -10.87
N GLU A 223 -4.93 -15.49 -11.31
CA GLU A 223 -4.90 -14.10 -11.80
C GLU A 223 -4.63 -13.13 -10.65
N THR A 224 -3.90 -12.04 -10.91
CA THR A 224 -3.48 -11.07 -9.88
C THR A 224 -4.68 -10.52 -9.11
N SER A 225 -5.77 -10.16 -9.78
CA SER A 225 -6.97 -9.64 -9.11
C SER A 225 -7.64 -10.67 -8.19
N THR A 226 -7.69 -11.94 -8.60
CA THR A 226 -8.18 -13.04 -7.76
C THR A 226 -7.27 -13.27 -6.56
N LEU A 227 -5.96 -13.18 -6.76
CA LEU A 227 -4.96 -13.30 -5.71
C LEU A 227 -5.15 -12.21 -4.66
N VAL A 228 -5.24 -10.94 -5.08
CA VAL A 228 -5.45 -9.79 -4.20
C VAL A 228 -6.76 -9.90 -3.42
N MET A 229 -7.88 -10.13 -4.11
CA MET A 229 -9.19 -10.23 -3.45
C MET A 229 -9.25 -11.40 -2.46
N GLY A 230 -8.70 -12.56 -2.85
CA GLY A 230 -8.61 -13.71 -1.95
C GLY A 230 -7.70 -13.43 -0.75
N GLY A 231 -6.61 -12.69 -0.94
CA GLY A 231 -5.69 -12.32 0.13
C GLY A 231 -6.27 -11.33 1.13
N LEU A 232 -6.97 -10.29 0.65
CA LEU A 232 -7.65 -9.33 1.53
C LEU A 232 -8.74 -10.00 2.37
N ALA A 233 -9.60 -10.80 1.73
CA ALA A 233 -10.61 -11.59 2.45
C ALA A 233 -9.96 -12.55 3.46
N SER A 234 -8.83 -13.15 3.08
CA SER A 234 -8.08 -14.04 3.97
C SER A 234 -7.48 -13.30 5.15
N LEU A 235 -7.00 -12.07 4.98
CA LEU A 235 -6.36 -11.28 6.03
C LEU A 235 -7.37 -10.87 7.11
N ASP A 236 -8.57 -10.45 6.71
CA ASP A 236 -9.66 -10.09 7.64
C ASP A 236 -10.07 -11.28 8.51
N GLU A 237 -10.25 -12.46 7.90
CA GLU A 237 -10.62 -13.66 8.64
C GLU A 237 -9.47 -14.20 9.49
N HIS A 238 -8.24 -14.15 8.97
CA HIS A 238 -7.04 -14.50 9.72
C HIS A 238 -6.91 -13.65 11.00
N HIS A 239 -7.11 -12.33 10.89
CA HIS A 239 -7.07 -11.44 12.05
C HIS A 239 -8.12 -11.81 13.11
N ARG A 240 -9.35 -12.13 12.67
CA ARG A 240 -10.43 -12.57 13.56
C ARG A 240 -10.09 -13.87 14.28
N LEU A 241 -9.65 -14.89 13.54
CA LEU A 241 -9.31 -16.19 14.12
C LEU A 241 -8.12 -16.08 15.08
N LEU A 242 -7.09 -15.30 14.76
CA LEU A 242 -5.96 -15.10 15.67
C LEU A 242 -6.38 -14.54 17.04
N GLN A 243 -7.40 -13.69 17.11
CA GLN A 243 -7.90 -13.16 18.38
C GLN A 243 -8.61 -14.21 19.24
N GLU A 244 -9.17 -15.26 18.62
CA GLU A 244 -9.86 -16.35 19.31
C GLU A 244 -8.92 -17.50 19.70
N MET A 245 -7.73 -17.56 19.08
CA MET A 245 -6.79 -18.66 19.24
C MET A 245 -5.86 -18.43 20.43
N PRO A 246 -5.55 -19.47 21.23
CA PRO A 246 -4.52 -19.37 22.25
C PRO A 246 -3.14 -19.26 21.59
N GLU A 247 -2.22 -18.52 22.22
CA GLU A 247 -0.84 -18.36 21.72
C GLU A 247 -0.06 -19.67 21.66
N ARG A 248 -0.39 -20.61 22.56
CA ARG A 248 0.25 -21.92 22.67
C ARG A 248 -0.78 -23.02 22.66
N LEU A 249 -0.47 -24.09 21.93
CA LEU A 249 -1.32 -25.25 21.71
C LEU A 249 -0.56 -26.52 22.08
N ALA A 250 -1.28 -27.49 22.63
CA ALA A 250 -0.79 -28.84 22.87
C ALA A 250 -1.81 -29.88 22.40
N VAL A 251 -1.30 -31.04 21.98
CA VAL A 251 -2.14 -32.20 21.69
C VAL A 251 -2.73 -32.71 22.99
N ASN A 252 -4.06 -32.83 23.05
CA ASN A 252 -4.74 -33.41 24.20
C ASN A 252 -4.35 -34.89 24.33
N LYS A 253 -3.90 -35.29 25.53
CA LYS A 253 -3.51 -36.68 25.84
C LYS A 253 -4.67 -37.51 26.42
N GLY A 254 -5.87 -36.93 26.49
CA GLY A 254 -7.09 -37.59 26.95
C GLY A 254 -7.64 -38.62 25.95
N PRO A 255 -8.59 -39.47 26.41
CA PRO A 255 -9.16 -40.54 25.59
C PRO A 255 -9.94 -40.04 24.36
N GLU A 256 -10.36 -38.78 24.34
CA GLU A 256 -11.07 -38.16 23.21
C GLU A 256 -10.17 -38.01 21.98
N ALA A 257 -8.94 -37.51 22.15
CA ALA A 257 -7.98 -37.39 21.07
C ALA A 257 -7.55 -38.75 20.51
N PHE A 258 -7.46 -39.78 21.36
CA PHE A 258 -7.07 -41.13 20.95
C PHE A 258 -8.14 -41.85 20.12
N ARG A 259 -9.41 -41.44 20.23
CA ARG A 259 -10.56 -42.03 19.51
C ARG A 259 -11.01 -41.22 18.31
N ALA A 260 -10.41 -40.05 18.08
CA ALA A 260 -10.77 -39.19 16.97
C ALA A 260 -10.40 -39.85 15.63
N ASP A 261 -11.35 -39.90 14.71
CA ASP A 261 -11.03 -40.18 13.31
C ASP A 261 -10.39 -38.92 12.71
N LEU A 262 -9.12 -39.04 12.34
CA LEU A 262 -8.28 -37.94 11.86
C LEU A 262 -7.94 -38.15 10.39
N THR A 263 -8.21 -37.12 9.60
CA THR A 263 -7.75 -36.98 8.22
C THR A 263 -6.22 -36.88 8.14
N GLY A 264 -5.66 -37.10 6.94
CA GLY A 264 -4.21 -36.96 6.73
C GLY A 264 -3.69 -35.57 7.10
N SER A 265 -4.40 -34.52 6.68
CA SER A 265 -4.07 -33.13 6.96
C SER A 265 -4.11 -32.77 8.45
N GLU A 266 -5.04 -33.36 9.21
CA GLU A 266 -5.09 -33.16 10.66
C GLU A 266 -3.90 -33.82 11.37
N ARG A 267 -3.46 -35.00 10.92
CA ARG A 267 -2.29 -35.67 11.53
C ARG A 267 -1.00 -34.90 11.30
N GLU A 268 -0.81 -34.35 10.10
CA GLU A 268 0.31 -33.46 9.79
C GLU A 268 0.28 -32.21 10.68
N LEU A 269 -0.89 -31.61 10.86
CA LEU A 269 -1.06 -30.44 11.71
C LEU A 269 -0.78 -30.75 13.19
N LEU A 270 -1.21 -31.91 13.71
CA LEU A 270 -0.90 -32.35 15.07
C LEU A 270 0.61 -32.60 15.26
N ALA A 271 1.31 -33.08 14.24
CA ALA A 271 2.76 -33.25 14.30
C ALA A 271 3.46 -31.89 14.45
N LEU A 272 3.05 -30.87 13.69
CA LEU A 272 3.57 -29.50 13.82
C LEU A 272 3.27 -28.90 15.21
N VAL A 273 2.07 -29.14 15.75
CA VAL A 273 1.72 -28.69 17.12
C VAL A 273 2.63 -29.35 18.15
N ALA A 274 2.90 -30.65 18.01
CA ALA A 274 3.79 -31.36 18.92
C ALA A 274 5.25 -30.91 18.84
N GLU A 275 5.70 -30.44 17.66
CA GLU A 275 7.06 -29.95 17.44
C GLU A 275 7.27 -28.52 17.94
N HIS A 276 6.35 -27.60 17.64
CA HIS A 276 6.58 -26.17 17.86
C HIS A 276 5.81 -25.60 19.06
N GLY A 277 4.61 -26.09 19.36
CA GLY A 277 3.73 -25.65 20.46
C GLY A 277 3.23 -24.20 20.42
N ASN A 278 3.98 -23.26 19.83
CA ASN A 278 3.59 -21.86 19.62
C ASN A 278 2.85 -21.69 18.30
N LEU A 279 1.76 -20.92 18.29
CA LEU A 279 0.90 -20.74 17.13
C LEU A 279 1.65 -20.22 15.90
N TYR A 280 2.44 -19.16 16.04
CA TYR A 280 3.19 -18.58 14.93
C TYR A 280 4.23 -19.57 14.36
N ALA A 281 4.93 -20.29 15.24
CA ALA A 281 5.90 -21.31 14.82
C ALA A 281 5.23 -22.50 14.10
N ILE A 282 4.02 -22.89 14.52
CA ILE A 282 3.21 -23.90 13.82
C ILE A 282 2.83 -23.41 12.42
N LEU A 283 2.37 -22.16 12.31
CA LEU A 283 2.02 -21.57 11.02
C LEU A 283 3.27 -21.48 10.11
N ASP A 284 4.43 -21.13 10.64
CA ASP A 284 5.67 -21.03 9.88
C ASP A 284 6.22 -22.40 9.43
N GLY A 285 6.00 -23.45 10.21
CA GLY A 285 6.45 -24.82 9.90
C GLY A 285 5.70 -25.51 8.75
N SER A 286 4.68 -24.88 8.19
CA SER A 286 3.83 -25.49 7.17
C SER A 286 3.85 -24.74 5.84
N ALA A 287 3.79 -25.50 4.72
CA ALA A 287 3.61 -24.92 3.39
C ALA A 287 2.14 -24.50 3.12
N ARG A 288 1.19 -24.92 3.95
CA ARG A 288 -0.24 -24.58 3.78
C ARG A 288 -0.49 -23.11 4.10
N GLU A 289 -1.50 -22.53 3.43
CA GLU A 289 -1.96 -21.16 3.71
C GLU A 289 -2.41 -21.01 5.17
N ASP A 290 -2.02 -19.92 5.82
CA ASP A 290 -2.22 -19.73 7.27
C ASP A 290 -3.69 -19.80 7.67
N LEU A 291 -4.59 -19.19 6.88
CA LEU A 291 -6.03 -19.22 7.18
C LEU A 291 -6.60 -20.65 7.19
N ALA A 292 -6.17 -21.50 6.26
CA ALA A 292 -6.62 -22.90 6.23
C ALA A 292 -6.14 -23.65 7.47
N MET A 293 -4.91 -23.39 7.91
CA MET A 293 -4.39 -23.98 9.15
C MET A 293 -5.10 -23.46 10.38
N LEU A 294 -5.35 -22.15 10.48
CA LEU A 294 -6.07 -21.56 11.62
C LEU A 294 -7.47 -22.16 11.75
N ARG A 295 -8.19 -22.35 10.63
CA ARG A 295 -9.49 -23.02 10.63
C ARG A 295 -9.41 -24.45 11.13
N ASP A 296 -8.42 -25.23 10.68
CA ASP A 296 -8.24 -26.61 11.12
C ASP A 296 -7.84 -26.68 12.61
N LEU A 297 -6.92 -25.81 13.05
CA LEU A 297 -6.52 -25.72 14.45
C LEU A 297 -7.70 -25.36 15.35
N LYS A 298 -8.54 -24.40 14.92
CA LYS A 298 -9.76 -24.02 15.62
C LYS A 298 -10.76 -25.18 15.69
N ALA A 299 -10.96 -25.91 14.60
CA ALA A 299 -11.82 -27.09 14.58
C ALA A 299 -11.32 -28.21 15.51
N LEU A 300 -10.00 -28.41 15.60
CA LEU A 300 -9.40 -29.38 16.52
C LEU A 300 -9.50 -28.94 17.98
N LEU A 301 -9.39 -27.64 18.28
CA LEU A 301 -9.68 -27.07 19.60
C LEU A 301 -11.14 -27.29 20.00
N ASP A 302 -12.08 -27.00 19.11
CA ASP A 302 -13.52 -27.15 19.38
C ASP A 302 -13.91 -28.62 19.63
N ARG A 303 -13.17 -29.55 19.03
CA ARG A 303 -13.30 -31.00 19.26
C ARG A 303 -12.52 -31.50 20.47
N SER A 304 -11.87 -30.63 21.23
CA SER A 304 -11.01 -30.96 22.37
C SER A 304 -9.85 -31.90 22.03
N ILE A 305 -9.43 -31.96 20.76
CA ILE A 305 -8.25 -32.72 20.30
C ILE A 305 -6.98 -31.90 20.58
N LEU A 306 -7.08 -30.58 20.42
CA LEU A 306 -6.09 -29.63 20.90
C LEU A 306 -6.59 -28.95 22.17
N VAL A 307 -5.66 -28.49 23.00
CA VAL A 307 -5.93 -27.67 24.18
C VAL A 307 -4.96 -26.50 24.24
N PRO A 308 -5.34 -25.37 24.87
CA PRO A 308 -4.39 -24.33 25.24
C PRO A 308 -3.26 -24.93 26.11
N ALA A 309 -2.01 -24.65 25.76
CA ALA A 309 -0.88 -25.00 26.60
C ALA A 309 -0.62 -23.84 27.57
N GLY A 310 -0.59 -24.13 28.88
CA GLY A 310 -0.05 -23.18 29.87
C GLY A 310 1.47 -23.08 29.76
N ASP A 311 2.04 -22.03 30.33
CA ASP A 311 3.49 -21.89 30.51
C ASP A 311 4.08 -22.96 31.44
#